data_AF-A0A7Y3LSL2-F1
#
_entry.id   AF-A0A7Y3LSL2-F1
#
_cell.length_a   1.000
_cell.length_b   1.000
_cell.length_c   1.000
_cell.angle_alpha   90.00
_cell.angle_beta   90.00
_cell.angle_gamma   90.00
#
_symmetry.space_group_name_H-M   'P 1'
#
loop_
_entity.id
_entity.type
_entity.pdbx_description
1 polymer ?
#
loop_
_entity_poly.entity_id
_entity_poly.type
_entity_poly.pdbx_seq_one_letter_code
_entity_poly.pdbx_strand_id
1 'polypeptide(L)' 'MAKNDDIKFSDFTTGEKIHMITVVARMAKRSLADDGSGRVLEDLKQKAARIEARALRRKQSGQ' A
#
# COMPACT_ATOMS: atom_id res chain seq x y z
N MET A 1 19.37 -1.20 2.77
CA MET A 1 17.90 -1.12 2.68
C MET A 1 17.56 -0.42 1.39
N ALA A 2 16.95 -1.11 0.43
CA ALA A 2 16.50 -0.48 -0.81
C ALA A 2 15.48 0.61 -0.46
N LYS A 3 15.75 1.85 -0.88
CA LYS A 3 14.89 2.99 -0.65
C LYS A 3 13.55 2.73 -1.36
N ASN A 4 12.44 2.77 -0.61
CA ASN A 4 11.07 2.75 -1.15
C ASN A 4 10.74 3.96 -2.06
N ASP A 5 11.73 4.80 -2.39
CA ASP A 5 11.63 5.96 -3.30
C ASP A 5 11.44 5.54 -4.77
N ASP A 6 11.66 4.25 -5.09
CA ASP A 6 11.72 3.75 -6.46
C ASP A 6 10.37 3.34 -7.07
N ILE A 7 9.29 3.33 -6.29
CA ILE A 7 7.94 2.95 -6.76
C ILE A 7 7.03 4.17 -6.66
N LYS A 8 6.72 4.78 -7.80
CA LYS A 8 5.83 5.93 -7.86
C LYS A 8 4.39 5.47 -7.97
N PHE A 9 3.44 6.31 -7.54
CA PHE A 9 2.02 6.03 -7.72
C PHE A 9 1.67 5.74 -9.20
N SER A 10 2.45 6.27 -10.15
CA SER A 10 2.31 6.01 -11.59
C SER A 10 2.68 4.59 -12.03
N ASP A 11 3.55 3.86 -11.30
CA ASP A 11 3.91 2.46 -11.60
C ASP A 11 2.76 1.47 -11.28
N PHE A 12 1.77 1.90 -10.51
CA PHE A 12 0.62 1.07 -10.19
C PHE A 12 -0.41 1.08 -11.33
N THR A 13 -0.95 -0.09 -11.63
CA THR A 13 -2.09 -0.21 -12.54
C THR A 13 -3.34 0.48 -11.96
N THR A 14 -4.31 0.83 -12.82
CA THR A 14 -5.54 1.51 -12.39
C THR A 14 -6.29 0.73 -11.30
N GLY A 15 -6.35 -0.61 -11.40
CA GLY A 15 -6.96 -1.45 -10.38
C GLY A 15 -6.22 -1.42 -9.04
N GLU A 16 -4.89 -1.37 -9.07
CA GLU A 16 -4.07 -1.29 -7.87
C GLU A 16 -4.17 0.08 -7.18
N LYS A 17 -4.28 1.16 -7.96
CA LYS A 17 -4.56 2.51 -7.44
C LYS A 17 -5.90 2.56 -6.71
N ILE A 18 -6.96 2.03 -7.33
CA ILE A 18 -8.30 1.98 -6.72
C ILE A 18 -8.27 1.14 -5.44
N HIS A 19 -7.59 -0.01 -5.46
CA HIS A 19 -7.46 -0.85 -4.27
C HIS A 19 -6.72 -0.14 -3.15
N MET A 20 -5.60 0.52 -3.45
CA MET A 20 -4.82 1.29 -2.48
C MET A 20 -5.63 2.43 -1.87
N ILE A 21 -6.32 3.24 -2.69
CA ILE A 21 -7.19 4.33 -2.22
C ILE A 21 -8.32 3.78 -1.36
N THR A 22 -8.97 2.68 -1.77
CA THR A 22 -10.05 2.04 -0.99
C THR A 22 -9.54 1.55 0.37
N VAL A 23 -8.35 0.96 0.38
CA VAL A 23 -7.70 0.48 1.59
C VAL A 23 -7.37 1.66 2.51
N VAL A 24 -6.72 2.71 2.01
CA VAL A 24 -6.42 3.96 2.73
C VAL A 24 -7.67 4.64 3.26
N ALA A 25 -8.73 4.76 2.45
CA ALA A 25 -10.00 5.35 2.85
C ALA A 25 -10.69 4.55 3.96
N ARG A 26 -10.65 3.21 3.90
CA ARG A 26 -11.10 2.35 5.00
C ARG A 26 -10.23 2.49 6.23
N MET A 27 -8.91 2.73 6.09
CA MET A 27 -8.06 3.04 7.24
C MET A 27 -8.44 4.38 7.84
N ALA A 28 -8.59 5.44 7.05
CA ALA A 28 -8.94 6.76 7.55
C ALA A 28 -10.30 6.71 8.27
N LYS A 29 -11.29 6.04 7.65
CA LYS A 29 -12.61 5.84 8.26
C LYS A 29 -12.53 5.05 9.58
N ARG A 30 -11.69 4.00 9.64
CA ARG A 30 -11.50 3.22 10.87
C ARG A 30 -10.64 3.95 11.89
N SER A 31 -9.59 4.64 11.49
CA SER A 31 -8.67 5.39 12.36
C SER A 31 -9.35 6.61 12.98
N LEU A 32 -10.34 7.21 12.32
CA LEU A 32 -11.22 8.20 12.92
C LEU A 32 -12.18 7.59 13.95
N ALA A 33 -12.43 6.28 13.87
CA ALA A 33 -13.33 5.53 14.74
C ALA A 33 -12.61 4.59 15.72
N ASP A 34 -11.27 4.51 15.67
CA ASP A 34 -10.43 3.57 16.41
C ASP A 34 -9.59 4.38 17.39
N ASP A 35 -9.78 4.10 18.68
CA ASP A 35 -9.20 4.72 19.88
C ASP A 35 -7.66 4.56 20.01
N GLY A 36 -6.92 4.58 18.89
CA GLY A 36 -5.45 4.50 18.88
C GLY A 36 -4.90 3.09 19.05
N SER A 37 -5.64 2.03 18.69
CA SER A 37 -5.21 0.63 18.88
C SER A 37 -3.99 0.26 18.00
N GLY A 38 -3.74 0.98 16.91
CA GLY A 38 -2.56 0.81 16.05
C GLY A 38 -2.50 -0.50 15.24
N ARG A 39 -3.25 -1.54 15.64
CA ARG A 39 -3.31 -2.85 14.96
C ARG A 39 -3.84 -2.76 13.54
N VAL A 40 -4.83 -1.91 13.31
CA VAL A 40 -5.39 -1.65 11.99
C VAL A 40 -4.29 -1.08 11.09
N LEU A 41 -3.48 -0.14 11.60
CA LEU A 41 -2.38 0.47 10.87
C LEU A 41 -1.30 -0.54 10.46
N GLU A 42 -1.02 -1.55 11.30
CA GLU A 42 0.02 -2.54 11.06
C GLU A 42 -0.37 -3.60 10.02
N ASP A 43 -1.59 -4.15 10.09
CA ASP A 43 -2.12 -5.08 9.07
C ASP A 43 -2.14 -4.42 7.68
N LEU A 44 -2.35 -3.10 7.68
CA LEU A 44 -2.45 -2.30 6.49
C LEU A 44 -1.09 -1.89 5.91
N LYS A 45 -0.11 -1.61 6.76
CA LYS A 45 1.30 -1.50 6.35
C LYS A 45 1.79 -2.82 5.74
N GLN A 46 1.42 -3.97 6.30
CA GLN A 46 1.76 -5.27 5.70
C GLN A 46 1.11 -5.46 4.33
N LYS A 47 -0.15 -5.03 4.14
CA LYS A 47 -0.81 -5.06 2.83
C LYS A 47 -0.11 -4.14 1.82
N ALA A 48 0.22 -2.91 2.20
CA ALA A 48 0.96 -1.99 1.34
C ALA A 48 2.32 -2.57 0.92
N ALA A 49 3.08 -3.10 1.87
CA ALA A 49 4.38 -3.74 1.62
C ALA A 49 4.28 -4.92 0.63
N ARG A 50 3.17 -5.68 0.64
CA ARG A 50 2.94 -6.74 -0.35
C ARG A 50 2.69 -6.20 -1.76
N ILE A 51 1.98 -5.08 -1.89
CA ILE A 51 1.74 -4.44 -3.19
C ILE A 51 3.04 -3.84 -3.72
N GLU A 52 3.80 -3.15 -2.87
CA GLU A 52 5.13 -2.64 -3.19
C GLU A 52 6.07 -3.76 -3.64
N ALA A 53 6.14 -4.87 -2.90
CA ALA A 53 6.95 -6.03 -3.29
C ALA A 53 6.53 -6.63 -4.65
N ARG A 54 5.23 -6.60 -4.98
CA ARG A 54 4.71 -7.08 -6.27
C ARG A 54 5.02 -6.13 -7.42
N ALA A 55 4.98 -4.82 -7.18
CA ALA A 55 5.41 -3.80 -8.14
C ALA A 55 6.93 -3.86 -8.35
N LEU A 56 7.71 -3.99 -7.28
CA LEU A 56 9.17 -4.16 -7.35
C LEU A 56 9.54 -5.41 -8.16
N ARG A 57 8.85 -6.54 -7.93
CA ARG A 57 9.03 -7.76 -8.72
C ARG A 57 8.72 -7.57 -10.21
N ARG A 58 7.68 -6.80 -10.57
CA ARG A 58 7.38 -6.50 -11.99
C ARG A 58 8.47 -5.63 -12.62
N LYS A 59 8.89 -4.57 -11.93
CA LYS A 59 9.99 -3.69 -12.37
C LYS A 59 11.31 -4.47 -12.54
N GLN A 60 11.61 -5.40 -11.63
CA GLN A 60 12.79 -6.27 -11.71
C GLN A 60 12.67 -7.38 -12.76
N SER A 61 11.47 -7.89 -13.02
CA SER A 61 11.22 -8.91 -14.07
C SER A 61 11.07 -8.33 -15.47
N GLY A 62 11.09 -7.00 -15.66
CA GLY A 62 11.17 -6.37 -16.97
C GLY A 62 9.97 -6.65 -17.91
N GLN A 63 8.75 -6.74 -17.36
CA GLN A 63 7.53 -6.61 -18.16
C GLN A 63 7.13 -5.15 -18.33
#